data_AF-A0A7C5FUW2-F1
#
_entry.id   AF-A0A7C5FUW2-F1
#
_cell.length_a   1.000
_cell.length_b   1.000
_cell.length_c   1.000
_cell.angle_alpha   90.00
_cell.angle_beta   90.00
_cell.angle_gamma   90.00
#
_symmetry.space_group_name_H-M   'P 1'
#
loop_
_entity.id
_entity.type
_entity.pdbx_description
1 polymer ?
#
loop_
_entity_poly.entity_id
_entity_poly.type
_entity_poly.pdbx_seq_one_letter_code
_entity_poly.pdbx_strand_id
1 'polypeptide(L)'
;MIMRDFIANEKARLQRLFDEFNTKGSWMEMREGNDEPLGFGLIDSYMITRVAPHFDAVGSVTKTDLWLLFKSAGYNNGWQYAHTIKVVDWSQEDGYLIDLMDDRGRKFHVELLFPTQDVEMVADWEDWQLYKSENKAVFEQIDADLLEEHTRIAEEWDAA
;
A
#
# COMPACT_ATOMS: atom_id res chain seq x y z
N MET A 1 26.58 -10.33 2.54
CA MET A 1 25.47 -9.46 2.13
C MET A 1 25.64 -8.15 2.86
N ILE A 2 25.77 -7.03 2.15
CA ILE A 2 25.85 -5.71 2.80
C ILE A 2 24.43 -5.24 3.18
N MET A 3 24.31 -4.38 4.19
CA MET A 3 23.01 -3.91 4.72
C MET A 3 22.08 -3.37 3.63
N ARG A 4 22.66 -2.65 2.66
CA ARG A 4 21.94 -2.11 1.51
C ARG A 4 21.25 -3.20 0.68
N ASP A 5 21.94 -4.31 0.42
CA ASP A 5 21.40 -5.43 -0.34
C ASP A 5 20.29 -6.13 0.45
N PHE A 6 20.45 -6.26 1.77
CA PHE A 6 19.41 -6.81 2.64
C PHE A 6 18.14 -5.96 2.58
N ILE A 7 18.26 -4.65 2.78
CA ILE A 7 17.14 -3.69 2.71
C ILE A 7 16.44 -3.76 1.36
N ALA A 8 17.20 -3.80 0.26
CA ALA A 8 16.64 -3.91 -1.09
C ALA A 8 15.88 -5.23 -1.30
N ASN A 9 16.46 -6.35 -0.87
CA ASN A 9 15.83 -7.67 -0.98
C ASN A 9 14.56 -7.77 -0.12
N GLU A 10 14.60 -7.22 1.09
CA GLU A 10 13.45 -7.21 2.01
C GLU A 10 12.33 -6.33 1.49
N LYS A 11 12.64 -5.14 0.99
CA LYS A 11 11.69 -4.26 0.28
C LYS A 11 11.04 -5.00 -0.88
N ALA A 12 11.84 -5.67 -1.73
CA ALA A 12 11.30 -6.43 -2.85
C ALA A 12 10.44 -7.62 -2.40
N ARG A 13 10.79 -8.30 -1.30
CA ARG A 13 9.99 -9.39 -0.74
C ARG A 13 8.64 -8.90 -0.23
N LEU A 14 8.63 -7.82 0.52
CA LEU A 14 7.40 -7.22 1.04
C LEU A 14 6.54 -6.62 -0.08
N GLN A 15 7.15 -6.02 -1.11
CA GLN A 15 6.41 -5.48 -2.25
C GLN A 15 5.61 -6.58 -2.98
N ARG A 16 6.15 -7.81 -3.07
CA ARG A 16 5.47 -8.95 -3.70
C ARG A 16 4.17 -9.36 -3.02
N LEU A 17 3.95 -8.99 -1.75
CA LEU A 17 2.68 -9.23 -1.07
C LEU A 17 1.52 -8.51 -1.78
N PHE A 18 1.82 -7.38 -2.43
CA PHE A 18 0.82 -6.53 -3.07
C PHE A 18 0.69 -6.76 -4.59
N ASP A 19 1.45 -7.69 -5.19
CA ASP A 19 1.46 -7.87 -6.64
C ASP A 19 0.08 -8.23 -7.20
N GLU A 20 -0.64 -9.14 -6.52
CA GLU A 20 -1.97 -9.57 -6.95
C GLU A 20 -3.00 -8.45 -6.76
N PHE A 21 -2.94 -7.74 -5.64
CA PHE A 21 -3.79 -6.57 -5.34
C PHE A 21 -3.59 -5.44 -6.36
N ASN A 22 -2.34 -5.15 -6.74
CA ASN A 22 -2.00 -4.17 -7.77
C ASN A 22 -2.47 -4.58 -9.18
N THR A 23 -2.63 -5.89 -9.42
CA THR A 23 -3.02 -6.43 -10.72
C THR A 23 -4.54 -6.50 -10.88
N LYS A 24 -5.22 -6.98 -9.85
CA LYS A 24 -6.66 -7.28 -9.89
C LYS A 24 -7.53 -6.24 -9.19
N GLY A 25 -6.92 -5.29 -8.49
CA GLY A 25 -7.62 -4.34 -7.65
C GLY A 25 -8.02 -4.94 -6.31
N SER A 26 -8.27 -4.05 -5.37
CA SER A 26 -8.70 -4.40 -4.02
C SER A 26 -9.57 -3.31 -3.45
N TRP A 27 -10.32 -3.64 -2.41
CA TRP A 27 -10.97 -2.64 -1.58
C TRP A 27 -10.26 -2.57 -0.22
N MET A 28 -10.39 -1.42 0.44
CA MET A 28 -9.78 -1.21 1.75
C MET A 28 -10.74 -0.52 2.71
N GLU A 29 -10.76 -0.98 3.96
CA GLU A 29 -11.28 -0.24 5.11
C GLU A 29 -10.21 -0.04 6.19
N MET A 30 -10.44 0.97 7.03
CA MET A 30 -9.61 1.29 8.17
C MET A 30 -10.46 1.38 9.42
N ARG A 31 -9.95 0.84 10.52
CA ARG A 31 -10.57 0.90 11.86
C ARG A 31 -9.62 1.53 12.85
N GLU A 32 -10.14 2.46 13.62
CA GLU A 32 -9.46 3.09 14.76
C GLU A 32 -10.25 2.76 16.04
N GLY A 33 -9.65 1.97 16.94
CA GLY A 33 -10.34 1.53 18.15
C GLY A 33 -11.62 0.73 17.88
N ASN A 34 -12.74 1.18 18.46
CA ASN A 34 -14.07 0.58 18.30
C ASN A 34 -14.98 1.40 17.37
N ASP A 35 -14.42 2.34 16.61
CA ASP A 35 -15.19 3.18 15.71
C ASP A 35 -15.70 2.40 14.49
N GLU A 36 -16.71 2.95 13.83
CA GLU A 36 -17.19 2.43 12.54
C GLU A 36 -16.05 2.46 11.51
N PRO A 37 -15.90 1.41 10.69
CA PRO A 37 -14.85 1.35 9.67
C PRO A 37 -15.00 2.48 8.65
N LEU A 38 -13.88 3.13 8.35
CA LEU A 38 -13.76 4.10 7.27
C LEU A 38 -13.35 3.38 5.99
N GLY A 39 -14.24 3.33 5.01
CA GLY A 39 -13.93 2.82 3.68
C GLY A 39 -13.04 3.78 2.89
N PHE A 40 -11.94 3.29 2.34
CA PHE A 40 -11.12 3.97 1.34
C PHE A 40 -11.54 3.66 -0.11
N GLY A 41 -12.54 2.78 -0.25
CA GLY A 41 -13.08 2.37 -1.54
C GLY A 41 -12.13 1.47 -2.31
N LEU A 42 -12.20 1.56 -3.63
CA LEU A 42 -11.33 0.84 -4.56
C LEU A 42 -9.90 1.39 -4.51
N ILE A 43 -8.92 0.51 -4.37
CA ILE A 43 -7.50 0.86 -4.30
C ILE A 43 -6.84 0.52 -5.64
N ASP A 44 -6.22 1.55 -6.23
CA ASP A 44 -5.44 1.48 -7.46
C ASP A 44 -4.17 0.65 -7.31
N SER A 45 -3.37 1.00 -6.31
CA SER A 45 -2.08 0.38 -6.13
C SER A 45 -1.45 0.67 -4.78
N TYR A 46 -0.48 -0.18 -4.45
CA TYR A 46 0.34 -0.20 -3.27
C TYR A 46 1.81 -0.20 -3.65
N MET A 47 2.58 0.70 -3.06
CA MET A 47 4.02 0.79 -3.25
C MET A 47 4.73 0.99 -1.92
N ILE A 48 5.68 0.11 -1.62
CA ILE A 48 6.57 0.31 -0.47
C ILE A 48 7.58 1.38 -0.85
N THR A 49 7.58 2.50 -0.12
CA THR A 49 8.53 3.59 -0.33
C THR A 49 9.80 3.35 0.47
N ARG A 50 9.67 2.89 1.72
CA ARG A 50 10.78 2.65 2.66
C ARG A 50 10.58 1.37 3.47
N VAL A 51 11.67 0.72 3.88
CA VAL A 51 11.67 -0.34 4.91
C VAL A 51 12.73 -0.05 5.96
N ALA A 52 12.46 -0.43 7.21
CA ALA A 52 13.36 -0.29 8.34
C ALA A 52 13.40 -1.62 9.15
N PRO A 53 14.40 -2.48 8.91
CA PRO A 53 14.58 -3.68 9.69
C PRO A 53 15.13 -3.37 11.09
N HIS A 54 14.59 -4.08 12.08
CA HIS A 54 15.04 -4.07 13.47
C HIS A 54 15.89 -5.30 13.73
N PHE A 55 16.97 -5.13 14.48
CA PHE A 55 17.93 -6.20 14.76
C PHE A 55 18.04 -6.47 16.26
N ASP A 56 18.18 -7.75 16.61
CA ASP A 56 18.58 -8.15 17.96
C ASP A 56 20.07 -7.87 18.22
N ALA A 57 20.52 -8.14 19.44
CA ALA A 57 21.91 -7.94 19.85
C ALA A 57 22.92 -8.82 19.09
N VAL A 58 22.47 -9.88 18.42
CA VAL A 58 23.33 -10.78 17.62
C VAL A 58 23.25 -10.47 16.11
N GLY A 59 22.47 -9.47 15.71
CA GLY A 59 22.33 -9.01 14.34
C GLY A 59 21.27 -9.76 13.52
N SER A 60 20.39 -10.53 14.14
CA SER A 60 19.23 -11.15 13.47
C SER A 60 18.09 -10.16 13.34
N VAL A 61 17.38 -10.21 12.21
CA VAL A 61 16.19 -9.36 12.00
C VAL A 61 15.06 -9.87 12.88
N THR A 62 14.53 -9.01 13.74
CA THR A 62 13.40 -9.32 14.63
C THR A 62 12.07 -8.85 14.05
N LYS A 63 12.11 -7.79 13.25
CA LYS A 63 10.93 -7.12 12.68
C LYS A 63 11.36 -6.25 11.50
N THR A 64 10.45 -5.95 10.58
CA THR A 64 10.62 -4.91 9.57
C THR A 64 9.43 -3.96 9.61
N ASP A 65 9.65 -2.69 9.94
CA ASP A 65 8.66 -1.65 9.68
C ASP A 65 8.73 -1.26 8.19
N LEU A 66 7.61 -0.88 7.58
CA LEU A 66 7.56 -0.43 6.20
C LEU A 66 6.68 0.80 6.05
N TRP A 67 6.99 1.64 5.06
CA TRP A 67 6.15 2.75 4.65
C TRP A 67 5.46 2.38 3.36
N LEU A 68 4.14 2.35 3.42
CA LEU A 68 3.28 1.96 2.33
C LEU A 68 2.59 3.19 1.77
N LEU A 69 2.91 3.54 0.52
CA LEU A 69 2.06 4.38 -0.30
C LEU A 69 0.92 3.52 -0.84
N PHE A 70 -0.33 3.96 -0.66
CA PHE A 70 -1.46 3.44 -1.42
C PHE A 70 -2.23 4.58 -2.09
N LYS A 71 -2.81 4.29 -3.26
CA LYS A 71 -3.61 5.23 -4.03
C LYS A 71 -5.01 4.65 -4.23
N SER A 72 -6.06 5.38 -3.90
CA SER A 72 -7.43 5.02 -4.27
C SER A 72 -7.68 5.27 -5.75
N ALA A 73 -8.62 4.54 -6.37
CA ALA A 73 -9.10 4.84 -7.71
C ALA A 73 -9.61 6.29 -7.77
N GLY A 74 -9.31 7.00 -8.87
CA GLY A 74 -9.59 8.43 -9.00
C GLY A 74 -8.54 9.35 -8.37
N TYR A 75 -7.33 8.87 -8.08
CA TYR A 75 -6.26 9.68 -7.48
C TYR A 75 -5.82 10.90 -8.32
N ASN A 76 -6.19 10.96 -9.60
CA ASN A 76 -6.03 12.15 -10.42
C ASN A 76 -6.90 13.34 -9.98
N ASN A 77 -7.88 13.12 -9.09
CA ASN A 77 -8.79 14.17 -8.60
C ASN A 77 -8.26 14.93 -7.37
N GLY A 78 -7.11 14.55 -6.82
CA GLY A 78 -6.47 15.29 -5.74
C GLY A 78 -5.70 14.42 -4.74
N TRP A 79 -4.98 15.11 -3.86
CA TRP A 79 -4.03 14.51 -2.92
C TRP A 79 -4.71 13.68 -1.84
N GLN A 80 -5.99 13.90 -1.58
CA GLN A 80 -6.78 13.14 -0.61
C GLN A 80 -6.98 11.66 -0.96
N TYR A 81 -6.56 11.23 -2.15
CA TYR A 81 -6.67 9.86 -2.63
C TYR A 81 -5.34 9.10 -2.60
N ALA A 82 -4.26 9.72 -2.14
CA ALA A 82 -2.95 9.09 -1.99
C ALA A 82 -2.48 9.22 -0.54
N HIS A 83 -2.04 8.12 0.05
CA HIS A 83 -1.74 8.05 1.47
C HIS A 83 -0.45 7.29 1.73
N THR A 84 0.35 7.79 2.67
CA THR A 84 1.46 7.03 3.24
C THR A 84 1.12 6.64 4.67
N ILE A 85 1.30 5.37 5.00
CA ILE A 85 1.23 4.85 6.36
C ILE A 85 2.53 4.15 6.73
N LYS A 86 2.93 4.26 8.00
CA LYS A 86 4.01 3.45 8.58
C LYS A 86 3.41 2.18 9.14
N VAL A 87 3.53 1.08 8.42
CA VAL A 87 3.08 -0.24 8.83
C VAL A 87 4.10 -0.84 9.79
N VAL A 88 3.63 -1.13 11.00
CA VAL A 88 4.42 -1.70 12.10
C VAL A 88 4.01 -3.13 12.40
N ASP A 89 2.93 -3.64 11.83
CA ASP A 89 2.59 -5.06 11.87
C ASP A 89 1.74 -5.41 10.66
N TRP A 90 1.79 -6.66 10.23
CA TRP A 90 0.92 -7.15 9.16
C TRP A 90 0.75 -8.66 9.24
N SER A 91 -0.39 -9.13 8.76
CA SER A 91 -0.68 -10.54 8.62
C SER A 91 -1.38 -10.81 7.30
N GLN A 92 -1.16 -12.02 6.80
CA GLN A 92 -1.81 -12.53 5.61
C GLN A 92 -2.22 -13.98 5.92
N GLU A 93 -3.52 -14.19 6.14
CA GLU A 93 -4.05 -15.53 6.47
C GLU A 93 -4.21 -16.40 5.21
N ASP A 94 -4.58 -15.78 4.08
CA ASP A 94 -4.64 -16.39 2.76
C ASP A 94 -4.12 -15.45 1.67
N GLY A 95 -4.13 -15.88 0.39
CA GLY A 95 -3.59 -15.07 -0.71
C GLY A 95 -4.45 -13.85 -1.09
N TYR A 96 -5.62 -13.67 -0.49
CA TYR A 96 -6.63 -12.71 -0.93
C TYR A 96 -6.85 -11.56 0.03
N LEU A 97 -6.28 -11.63 1.23
CA LEU A 97 -6.48 -10.66 2.30
C LEU A 97 -5.16 -10.27 2.92
N ILE A 98 -4.98 -8.98 3.20
CA ILE A 98 -3.87 -8.47 4.01
C ILE A 98 -4.44 -7.57 5.09
N ASP A 99 -4.10 -7.87 6.34
CA ASP A 99 -4.29 -6.96 7.47
C ASP A 99 -2.99 -6.22 7.74
N LEU A 100 -3.08 -4.90 7.89
CA LEU A 100 -1.98 -4.02 8.24
C LEU A 100 -2.32 -3.28 9.53
N MET A 101 -1.32 -3.04 10.37
CA MET A 101 -1.43 -2.14 11.51
C MET A 101 -0.37 -1.05 11.39
N ASP A 102 -0.80 0.20 11.54
CA ASP A 102 0.11 1.33 11.49
C ASP A 102 0.68 1.71 12.87
N ASP A 103 1.61 2.66 12.86
CA ASP A 103 2.29 3.19 14.05
C ASP A 103 1.39 3.94 15.03
N ARG A 104 0.11 4.15 14.69
CA ARG A 104 -0.94 4.71 15.56
C ARG A 104 -1.91 3.65 16.06
N GLY A 105 -1.72 2.39 15.69
CA GLY A 105 -2.61 1.28 16.04
C GLY A 105 -3.90 1.24 15.21
N ARG A 106 -3.98 1.99 14.10
CA ARG A 106 -5.08 1.88 13.13
C ARG A 106 -4.88 0.61 12.32
N LYS A 107 -5.96 -0.13 12.13
CA LYS A 107 -5.98 -1.40 11.39
C LYS A 107 -6.55 -1.17 10.01
N PHE A 108 -5.82 -1.57 8.99
CA PHE A 108 -6.26 -1.52 7.60
C PHE A 108 -6.50 -2.94 7.14
N HIS A 109 -7.71 -3.16 6.64
CA HIS A 109 -8.13 -4.42 6.07
C HIS A 109 -8.17 -4.27 4.55
N VAL A 110 -7.44 -5.13 3.85
CA VAL A 110 -7.34 -5.12 2.39
C VAL A 110 -7.81 -6.46 1.86
N GLU A 111 -8.80 -6.43 0.98
CA GLU A 111 -9.30 -7.63 0.31
C GLU A 111 -9.23 -7.47 -1.20
N LEU A 112 -8.80 -8.53 -1.86
CA LEU A 112 -8.78 -8.65 -3.31
C LEU A 112 -10.22 -8.61 -3.86
N LEU A 113 -10.41 -7.98 -5.03
CA LEU A 113 -11.69 -8.08 -5.73
C LEU A 113 -11.90 -9.48 -6.31
N PHE A 114 -13.08 -10.05 -6.09
CA PHE A 114 -13.49 -11.33 -6.64
C PHE A 114 -14.58 -11.15 -7.71
N PRO A 115 -14.31 -11.48 -8.98
CA PRO A 115 -15.25 -11.29 -10.10
C PRO A 115 -16.65 -11.88 -9.92
N THR A 116 -16.78 -12.92 -9.11
CA THR A 116 -18.06 -13.58 -8.84
C THR A 116 -18.84 -12.98 -7.69
N GLN A 117 -18.17 -12.28 -6.76
CA GLN A 117 -18.77 -11.72 -5.54
C GLN A 117 -18.92 -10.20 -5.66
N ASP A 118 -17.94 -9.54 -6.26
CA ASP A 118 -17.79 -8.08 -6.33
C ASP A 118 -18.03 -7.56 -7.76
N VAL A 119 -19.07 -8.07 -8.43
CA VAL A 119 -19.30 -7.84 -9.87
C VAL A 119 -19.27 -6.35 -10.25
N GLU A 120 -19.92 -5.50 -9.46
CA GLU A 120 -19.96 -4.05 -9.71
C GLU A 120 -18.59 -3.39 -9.49
N MET A 121 -17.90 -3.71 -8.40
CA MET A 121 -16.56 -3.15 -8.12
C MET A 121 -15.51 -3.61 -9.12
N VAL A 122 -15.63 -4.85 -9.64
CA VAL A 122 -14.75 -5.35 -10.70
C VAL A 122 -14.99 -4.59 -12.00
N ALA A 123 -16.25 -4.29 -12.34
CA ALA A 123 -16.54 -3.44 -13.50
C ALA A 123 -15.95 -2.03 -13.32
N ASP A 124 -16.13 -1.41 -12.13
CA ASP A 124 -15.54 -0.11 -11.82
C ASP A 124 -14.00 -0.12 -11.90
N TRP A 125 -13.37 -1.22 -11.45
CA TRP A 125 -11.94 -1.43 -11.58
C TRP A 125 -11.48 -1.51 -13.04
N GLU A 126 -12.18 -2.29 -13.86
CA GLU A 126 -11.87 -2.43 -15.28
C GLU A 126 -12.01 -1.09 -16.02
N ASP A 127 -13.08 -0.34 -15.75
CA ASP A 127 -13.29 1.01 -16.29
C ASP A 127 -12.19 1.98 -15.85
N TRP A 128 -11.77 1.92 -14.59
CA TRP A 128 -10.66 2.72 -14.07
C TRP A 128 -9.32 2.37 -14.75
N GLN A 129 -9.01 1.08 -14.91
CA GLN A 129 -7.79 0.66 -15.61
C GLN A 129 -7.80 1.08 -17.09
N LEU A 130 -8.96 0.97 -17.76
CA LEU A 130 -9.13 1.44 -19.13
C LEU A 130 -8.87 2.95 -19.24
N TYR A 131 -9.51 3.74 -18.38
CA TYR A 131 -9.31 5.19 -18.32
C TYR A 131 -7.83 5.57 -18.11
N LYS A 132 -7.12 4.90 -17.21
CA LYS A 132 -5.67 5.11 -17.03
C LYS A 132 -4.87 4.78 -18.27
N SER A 133 -5.22 3.69 -18.95
CA SER A 133 -4.52 3.25 -20.16
C SER A 133 -4.66 4.26 -21.31
N GLU A 134 -5.84 4.87 -21.44
CA GLU A 134 -6.14 5.91 -22.43
C GLU A 134 -5.45 7.25 -22.10
N ASN A 135 -5.16 7.50 -20.81
CA ASN A 135 -4.55 8.74 -20.31
C ASN A 135 -3.11 8.52 -19.79
N LYS A 136 -2.41 7.52 -20.31
CA LYS A 136 -1.15 7.01 -19.77
C LYS A 136 -0.11 8.08 -19.46
N ALA A 137 0.14 9.03 -20.38
CA ALA A 137 1.17 10.06 -20.19
C ALA A 137 0.85 11.00 -19.00
N VAL A 138 -0.44 11.28 -18.76
CA VAL A 138 -0.87 12.09 -17.61
C VAL A 138 -0.64 11.32 -16.32
N PHE A 139 -1.01 10.03 -16.30
CA PHE A 139 -0.83 9.19 -15.13
C PHE A 139 0.63 8.89 -14.81
N GLU A 140 1.50 8.75 -15.82
CA GLU A 140 2.95 8.62 -15.59
C GLU A 140 3.51 9.84 -14.84
N GLN A 141 3.04 11.05 -15.17
CA GLN A 141 3.45 12.27 -14.46
C GLN A 141 2.89 12.30 -13.02
N ILE A 142 1.59 12.03 -12.86
CA ILE A 142 0.95 12.03 -11.54
C ILE A 142 1.61 10.99 -10.63
N ASP A 143 1.88 9.79 -11.15
CA ASP A 143 2.54 8.72 -10.41
C ASP A 143 3.96 9.09 -9.99
N ALA A 144 4.71 9.76 -10.86
CA ALA A 144 6.04 10.24 -10.52
C ALA A 144 5.99 11.31 -9.40
N ASP A 145 5.10 12.29 -9.52
CA ASP A 145 4.93 13.37 -8.54
C ASP A 145 4.50 12.82 -7.17
N LEU A 146 3.53 11.90 -7.16
CA LEU A 146 3.08 11.23 -5.93
C LEU A 146 4.20 10.40 -5.33
N LEU A 147 4.92 9.62 -6.14
CA LEU A 147 6.01 8.79 -5.63
C LEU A 147 7.14 9.64 -5.01
N GLU A 148 7.53 10.73 -5.64
CA GLU A 148 8.54 11.65 -5.10
C GLU A 148 8.11 12.19 -3.73
N GLU A 149 6.90 12.75 -3.66
CA GLU A 149 6.40 13.35 -2.43
C GLU A 149 6.22 12.34 -1.30
N HIS A 150 5.60 11.20 -1.59
CA HIS A 150 5.34 10.17 -0.58
C HIS A 150 6.61 9.42 -0.16
N THR A 151 7.65 9.41 -0.99
CA THR A 151 8.99 8.96 -0.58
C THR A 151 9.60 9.94 0.40
N ARG A 152 9.53 11.25 0.13
CA ARG A 152 10.00 12.29 1.05
C ARG A 152 9.30 12.22 2.41
N ILE A 153 7.97 12.07 2.42
CA ILE A 153 7.18 11.86 3.64
C ILE A 153 7.69 10.64 4.43
N ALA A 154 7.96 9.52 3.75
CA ALA A 154 8.46 8.32 4.40
C ALA A 154 9.88 8.48 4.96
N GLU A 155 10.75 9.26 4.31
CA GLU A 155 12.11 9.55 4.77
C GLU A 155 12.10 10.46 6.01
N GLU A 156 11.24 11.48 6.01
CA GLU A 156 11.11 12.48 7.08
C GLU A 156 10.27 12.01 8.29
N TRP A 157 9.54 10.89 8.17
CA TRP A 157 8.53 10.44 9.14
C TRP A 157 9.00 10.40 10.59
N ASP A 158 10.17 9.81 10.85
CA ASP A 158 10.73 9.63 12.20
C ASP A 158 11.70 10.77 12.59
N ALA A 159 11.87 11.78 11.72
CA ALA A 159 12.74 12.94 11.97
C ALA A 159 12.00 14.13 12.62
N ALA A 160 10.66 14.05 12.69
CA ALA A 160 9.76 15.04 13.31
C ALA A 160 9.44 14.66 14.76
#